data_AF-I3V9N1-F1
#
_entry.id   AF-I3V9N1-F1
#
_cell.length_a   1.000
_cell.length_b   1.000
_cell.length_c   1.000
_cell.angle_alpha   90.00
_cell.angle_beta   90.00
_cell.angle_gamma   90.00
#
_symmetry.space_group_name_H-M   'P 1'
#
loop_
_entity.id
_entity.type
_entity.pdbx_description
1 polymer ?
#
loop_
_entity_poly.entity_id
_entity_poly.type
_entity_poly.pdbx_seq_one_letter_code
_entity_poly.pdbx_strand_id
1 'polypeptide(L)' 'YVKEIFVNEGLRLTRLLPRAKGKTDKIKKRTSHITIVVSSKTVEEKKIVKKQSAIQQIEGKEIVENGSKE' A
#
# COMPACT_ATOMS: atom_id res chain seq x y z
N TYR A 1 -4.24 2.50 -9.12
CA TYR A 1 -4.29 3.88 -8.60
C TYR A 1 -3.32 3.97 -7.44
N VAL A 2 -2.83 5.17 -7.12
CA VAL A 2 -1.98 5.34 -5.95
C VAL A 2 -2.89 5.44 -4.74
N LYS A 3 -2.67 4.55 -3.77
CA LYS A 3 -3.47 4.47 -2.56
C LYS A 3 -2.99 5.53 -1.56
N GLU A 4 -1.69 5.54 -1.30
CA GLU A 4 -1.04 6.40 -0.30
C GLU A 4 0.39 6.75 -0.76
N ILE A 5 0.86 7.95 -0.41
CA ILE A 5 2.22 8.44 -0.67
C ILE A 5 2.72 9.16 0.58
N PHE A 6 3.94 8.83 1.01
CA PHE A 6 4.61 9.54 2.09
C PHE A 6 6.05 9.87 1.71
N VAL A 7 6.53 11.03 2.17
CA VAL A 7 7.91 11.47 2.01
C VAL A 7 8.50 11.70 3.38
N ASN A 8 9.53 10.91 3.70
CA ASN A 8 10.22 10.97 4.98
C ASN A 8 11.60 11.60 4.84
N GLU A 9 12.10 12.10 5.96
CA GLU A 9 13.47 12.60 6.03
C GLU A 9 14.47 11.47 5.79
N GLY A 10 15.49 11.74 4.97
CA GLY A 10 16.63 10.86 4.78
C GLY A 10 17.87 11.36 5.51
N LEU A 11 19.01 10.74 5.19
CA LEU A 11 20.28 11.10 5.80
C LEU A 11 20.64 12.57 5.53
N ARG A 12 21.23 13.22 6.53
CA ARG A 12 21.75 14.58 6.42
C ARG A 12 23.27 14.54 6.46
N LEU A 13 23.90 14.67 5.29
CA LEU A 13 25.34 14.69 5.18
C LEU A 13 25.88 16.07 5.50
N THR A 14 26.86 16.15 6.39
CA THR A 14 27.55 17.39 6.74
C THR A 14 28.71 17.66 5.78
N ARG A 15 28.83 18.91 5.34
CA ARG A 15 29.94 19.45 4.55
C ARG A 15 30.36 20.79 5.13
N LEU A 16 31.63 21.13 4.96
CA LEU A 16 32.22 22.38 5.42
C LEU A 16 32.25 23.38 4.25
N LEU A 17 31.72 24.58 4.47
CA LEU A 17 31.84 25.70 3.53
C LEU A 17 32.87 26.69 4.10
N PRO A 18 34.03 26.86 3.46
CA PRO A 18 35.05 27.80 3.95
C PRO A 18 34.55 29.25 3.87
N ARG A 19 34.91 30.05 4.87
CA ARG A 19 34.61 31.49 4.98
C ARG A 19 35.88 32.28 5.35
N ALA A 20 35.82 33.59 5.17
CA ALA A 20 36.91 34.49 5.57
C ALA A 20 37.24 34.41 7.07
N LYS A 21 38.46 34.83 7.43
CA LYS A 21 38.99 34.85 8.82
C LYS A 21 39.08 33.46 9.47
N GLY A 22 39.43 32.42 8.70
CA GLY A 22 39.61 31.05 9.22
C GLY A 22 38.31 30.41 9.73
N LYS A 23 37.15 30.90 9.28
CA LYS A 23 35.84 30.40 9.70
C LYS A 23 35.30 29.39 8.70
N THR A 24 34.35 28.59 9.15
CA THR A 24 33.69 27.60 8.30
C THR A 24 32.26 27.39 8.77
N ASP A 25 31.34 27.37 7.81
CA ASP A 25 29.94 27.07 8.06
C ASP A 25 29.63 25.62 7.72
N LYS A 26 28.68 25.01 8.43
CA LYS A 26 28.23 23.65 8.15
C LYS A 26 27.06 23.67 7.18
N ILE A 27 27.25 23.07 6.00
CA ILE A 27 26.16 22.79 5.06
C ILE A 27 25.66 21.37 5.32
N LYS A 28 24.34 21.19 5.42
CA LYS A 28 23.69 19.87 5.46
C LYS A 28 23.06 19.56 4.12
N LYS A 29 23.52 18.53 3.42
CA LYS A 29 22.85 17.98 2.23
C LYS A 29 21.77 17.02 2.71
N ARG A 30 20.50 17.42 2.54
CA ARG A 30 19.33 16.65 2.97
C ARG A 30 18.90 15.73 1.82
N THR A 31 18.74 14.44 2.08
CA THR A 31 18.05 13.52 1.19
C THR A 31 16.68 13.15 1.76
N SER A 32 15.84 12.52 0.96
CA SER A 32 14.49 12.10 1.34
C SER A 32 14.25 10.66 0.90
N HIS A 33 13.40 9.94 1.64
CA HIS A 33 12.89 8.63 1.22
C HIS A 33 11.43 8.78 0.80
N ILE A 34 11.10 8.25 -0.37
CA ILE A 34 9.76 8.32 -0.95
C ILE A 34 9.19 6.90 -0.94
N THR A 35 8.07 6.71 -0.26
CA THR A 35 7.36 5.43 -0.23
C THR A 35 6.01 5.62 -0.91
N ILE A 36 5.73 4.78 -1.90
CA ILE A 36 4.50 4.84 -2.71
C ILE A 36 3.78 3.50 -2.58
N VAL A 37 2.51 3.54 -2.16
CA VAL A 37 1.65 2.36 -2.08
C VAL A 37 0.69 2.39 -3.25
N VAL A 38 0.78 1.39 -4.13
CA VAL A 38 -0.04 1.27 -5.35
C VAL A 38 -1.06 0.15 -5.17
N SER A 39 -2.31 0.39 -5.56
CA SER A 39 -3.37 -0.62 -5.56
C SER A 39 -4.02 -0.78 -6.93
N SER A 40 -4.42 -2.01 -7.22
CA SER A 40 -5.12 -2.41 -8.44
C SER A 40 -6.64 -2.37 -8.22
N LYS A 41 -7.38 -1.67 -9.09
CA LYS A 41 -8.86 -1.58 -9.02
C LYS A 41 -9.56 -2.93 -9.12
N THR A 42 -8.93 -3.94 -9.72
CA THR A 42 -9.57 -5.18 -10.20
C THR A 42 -9.53 -6.37 -9.25
N VAL A 43 -8.81 -6.31 -8.11
CA VAL A 43 -8.64 -7.47 -7.22
C VAL A 43 -9.77 -7.58 -6.19
N GLU A 44 -10.36 -6.46 -5.77
CA GLU A 44 -11.44 -6.46 -4.76
C GLU A 44 -12.78 -6.94 -5.34
N GLU A 45 -13.09 -6.54 -6.57
CA GLU A 45 -14.29 -7.00 -7.31
C GLU A 45 -14.28 -8.53 -7.50
N LYS A 46 -13.13 -9.14 -7.79
CA LYS A 46 -12.99 -10.60 -7.96
C LYS A 46 -13.20 -11.39 -6.67
N LYS A 47 -12.88 -10.82 -5.50
CA LYS A 47 -13.06 -11.49 -4.20
C LYS A 47 -14.52 -11.48 -3.77
N ILE A 48 -15.24 -10.40 -4.05
CA ILE A 48 -16.67 -10.26 -3.72
C ILE A 48 -17.50 -11.23 -4.59
N VAL A 49 -17.22 -11.28 -5.90
CA VAL A 49 -17.88 -12.22 -6.83
C VAL A 49 -17.61 -13.68 -6.45
N LYS A 50 -16.36 -14.03 -6.06
CA LYS A 50 -16.04 -15.40 -5.58
C LYS A 50 -16.73 -15.77 -4.27
N LYS A 51 -16.91 -14.82 -3.35
CA LYS A 51 -17.66 -15.03 -2.11
C LYS A 51 -19.15 -15.26 -2.42
N GLN A 52 -19.73 -14.45 -3.30
CA GLN A 52 -21.13 -14.57 -3.70
C GLN A 52 -21.41 -15.89 -4.43
N SER A 53 -20.54 -16.31 -5.35
CA SER A 53 -20.69 -17.59 -6.04
C SER A 53 -20.57 -18.79 -5.10
N ALA A 54 -19.75 -18.69 -4.05
CA ALA A 54 -19.60 -19.76 -3.06
C ALA A 54 -20.84 -19.88 -2.15
N ILE A 55 -21.48 -18.77 -1.79
CA ILE A 55 -22.71 -18.75 -0.98
C ILE A 55 -23.90 -19.32 -1.76
N GLN A 56 -24.05 -18.93 -3.04
CA GLN A 56 -25.10 -19.45 -3.92
C GLN A 56 -25.01 -20.97 -4.16
N GLN A 57 -23.79 -21.53 -4.18
CA GLN A 57 -23.57 -22.96 -4.32
C GLN A 57 -23.93 -23.77 -3.06
N ILE A 58 -23.93 -23.14 -1.88
CA ILE A 58 -24.33 -23.79 -0.62
C ILE A 58 -25.86 -23.84 -0.52
N GLU A 59 -26.54 -22.73 -0.82
CA GLU A 59 -28.01 -22.66 -0.84
C GLU A 59 -28.64 -23.60 -1.88
N GLY A 60 -28.02 -23.75 -3.06
CA GLY A 60 -28.47 -24.70 -4.08
C GLY A 60 -28.29 -26.19 -3.70
N LYS A 61 -27.44 -26.50 -2.69
CA LYS A 61 -27.19 -27.87 -2.23
C LYS A 61 -28.16 -28.28 -1.12
N GLU A 62 -28.51 -27.34 -0.23
CA GLU A 62 -29.48 -27.57 0.85
C GLU A 62 -30.91 -27.83 0.34
N ILE A 63 -31.28 -27.31 -0.83
CA ILE A 63 -32.61 -27.52 -1.44
C ILE A 63 -32.75 -28.96 -2.01
N VAL A 64 -31.64 -29.59 -2.44
CA VAL A 64 -31.66 -30.95 -3.00
C VAL A 64 -31.74 -32.03 -1.91
N GLU A 65 -31.12 -31.81 -0.74
CA GLU A 65 -31.17 -32.75 0.39
C GLU A 65 -32.54 -32.80 1.10
N ASN A 66 -33.30 -31.71 1.06
CA ASN A 66 -34.64 -31.66 1.68
C ASN A 66 -35.77 -32.08 0.71
N GLY A 67 -35.50 -32.18 -0.59
CA GLY A 67 -36.47 -32.61 -1.61
C GLY A 67 -36.51 -34.12 -1.89
N SER A 68 -35.66 -34.93 -1.24
CA SER A 68 -35.64 -36.40 -1.35
C SER A 68 -36.16 -37.12 -0.10
N LYS A 69 -36.83 -36.38 0.80
CA LYS A 69 -37.54 -36.93 1.97
C LYS A 69 -39.01 -36.50 1.91
N GLU A 70 -39.70 -36.93 0.86
CA GLU A 70 -41.14 -37.19 0.88
C GLU A 70 -41.35 -38.69 0.65
#